data_AF-X0Y5M0-F1
#
_entry.id   AF-X0Y5M0-F1
#
_cell.length_a   1.000
_cell.length_b   1.000
_cell.length_c   1.000
_cell.angle_alpha   90.00
_cell.angle_beta   90.00
_cell.angle_gamma   90.00
#
_symmetry.space_group_name_H-M   'P 1'
#
loop_
_entity.id
_entity.type
_entity.pdbx_description
1 polymer ?
#
loop_
_entity_poly.entity_id
_entity_poly.type
_entity_poly.pdbx_seq_one_letter_code
_entity_poly.pdbx_strand_id
1 'polypeptide(L)'
;MQSLTKPDELLNSCRRFADEGAVGFLLSGGCDKNGAMLNLRKLLPVVKQIKKETDLVVKLHTGLVDKELAEDIVSAGVDIASVEVVGSNETIQEIFDFNATVDSYADTLQNLEAAGMPYIVPHVCIGLHYGELKGEFHALEVIKNFCDPSLLVLIIFRPTKGTILEQCKIPSADDVSTVVEKAKELFPDKDVSLGCIRPRA
;
A
#
# COMPACT_ATOMS: atom_id res chain seq x y z
N MET A 1 -4.33 16.72 -4.12
CA MET A 1 -3.13 15.89 -4.40
C MET A 1 -2.15 16.77 -5.16
N GLN A 2 -0.93 16.94 -4.66
CA GLN A 2 0.12 17.76 -5.32
C GLN A 2 1.22 16.82 -5.82
N SER A 3 1.68 17.03 -7.06
CA SER A 3 2.79 16.26 -7.64
C SER A 3 4.10 16.92 -7.25
N LEU A 4 4.83 16.32 -6.30
CA LEU A 4 6.12 16.81 -5.80
C LEU A 4 7.20 15.77 -6.11
N THR A 5 7.77 15.84 -7.32
CA THR A 5 8.71 14.82 -7.82
C THR A 5 10.18 15.18 -7.62
N LYS A 6 10.47 16.44 -7.28
CA LYS A 6 11.84 16.90 -7.00
C LYS A 6 12.12 16.97 -5.49
N PRO A 7 13.30 16.50 -5.04
CA PRO A 7 13.72 16.58 -3.64
C PRO A 7 13.48 17.92 -2.95
N ASP A 8 13.94 19.03 -3.56
CA ASP A 8 13.83 20.35 -2.94
C ASP A 8 12.39 20.85 -2.86
N GLU A 9 11.57 20.53 -3.86
CA GLU A 9 10.15 20.87 -3.89
C GLU A 9 9.39 20.09 -2.80
N LEU A 10 9.71 18.81 -2.61
CA LEU A 10 9.14 17.98 -1.55
C LEU A 10 9.50 18.54 -0.16
N LEU A 11 10.79 18.80 0.09
CA LEU A 11 11.27 19.31 1.38
C LEU A 11 10.62 20.64 1.76
N ASN A 12 10.66 21.62 0.84
CA ASN A 12 10.11 22.95 1.09
C ASN A 12 8.59 22.91 1.29
N SER A 13 7.89 22.03 0.56
CA SER A 13 6.45 21.84 0.75
C SER A 13 6.13 21.22 2.10
N CYS A 14 6.87 20.21 2.53
CA CYS A 14 6.68 19.57 3.84
C CYS A 14 6.95 20.52 5.00
N ARG A 15 7.99 21.36 4.93
CA ARG A 15 8.21 22.44 5.93
C ARG A 15 7.00 23.36 6.03
N ARG A 16 6.53 23.87 4.88
CA ARG A 16 5.35 24.73 4.84
C ARG A 16 4.11 24.04 5.40
N PHE A 17 3.88 22.77 5.07
CA PHE A 17 2.75 22.02 5.62
C PHE A 17 2.85 21.84 7.13
N ALA A 18 4.05 21.60 7.67
CA ALA A 18 4.28 21.55 9.11
C ALA A 18 3.96 22.90 9.78
N ASP A 19 4.42 24.01 9.20
CA ASP A 19 4.12 25.37 9.69
C ASP A 19 2.61 25.69 9.64
N GLU A 20 1.89 25.13 8.66
CA GLU A 20 0.43 25.22 8.52
C GLU A 20 -0.34 24.27 9.45
N GLY A 21 0.35 23.47 10.28
CA GLY A 21 -0.25 22.58 11.27
C GLY A 21 -0.70 21.23 10.72
N ALA A 22 -0.14 20.77 9.59
CA ALA A 22 -0.40 19.42 9.09
C ALA A 22 0.13 18.36 10.07
N VAL A 23 -0.61 17.26 10.22
CA VAL A 23 -0.22 16.12 11.07
C VAL A 23 0.79 15.20 10.35
N GLY A 24 0.73 15.13 9.03
CA GLY A 24 1.54 14.22 8.25
C GLY A 24 1.21 14.26 6.77
N PHE A 25 1.87 13.40 5.99
CA PHE A 25 1.63 13.26 4.56
C PHE A 25 1.71 11.82 4.10
N LEU A 26 1.09 11.55 2.95
CA LEU A 26 1.23 10.32 2.21
C LEU A 26 2.17 10.53 1.03
N LEU A 27 3.27 9.78 1.01
CA LEU A 27 4.14 9.63 -0.14
C LEU A 27 3.69 8.41 -0.95
N SER A 28 3.36 8.63 -2.22
CA SER A 28 2.94 7.58 -3.15
C SER A 28 3.34 7.96 -4.57
N GLY A 29 3.54 6.99 -5.44
CA GLY A 29 3.86 7.23 -6.84
C GLY A 29 3.59 6.02 -7.72
N GLY A 30 3.82 6.15 -9.02
CA GLY A 30 3.85 5.00 -9.92
C GLY A 30 5.06 4.11 -9.66
N CYS A 31 5.01 2.89 -10.18
CA CYS A 31 6.08 1.91 -10.08
C CYS A 31 6.55 1.45 -11.46
N ASP A 32 7.69 0.77 -11.51
CA ASP A 32 8.17 0.10 -12.71
C ASP A 32 7.53 -1.28 -12.91
N LYS A 33 7.98 -2.00 -13.95
CA LYS A 33 7.51 -3.36 -14.28
C LYS A 33 7.83 -4.41 -13.21
N ASN A 34 8.71 -4.13 -12.28
CA ASN A 34 9.03 -5.01 -11.16
C ASN A 34 8.29 -4.59 -9.88
N GLY A 35 7.32 -3.67 -9.98
CA GLY A 35 6.55 -3.18 -8.84
C GLY A 35 7.32 -2.22 -7.93
N ALA A 36 8.55 -1.82 -8.28
CA ALA A 36 9.34 -0.90 -7.48
C ALA A 36 8.89 0.55 -7.68
N MET A 37 8.60 1.27 -6.60
CA MET A 37 8.15 2.67 -6.67
C MET A 37 9.22 3.58 -7.29
N LEU A 38 8.83 4.38 -8.28
CA LEU A 38 9.75 5.26 -9.00
C LEU A 38 10.34 6.34 -8.10
N ASN A 39 11.66 6.53 -8.18
CA ASN A 39 12.45 7.52 -7.44
C ASN A 39 12.45 7.39 -5.90
N LEU A 40 11.88 6.33 -5.32
CA LEU A 40 11.80 6.20 -3.86
C LEU A 40 13.18 6.33 -3.18
N ARG A 41 14.20 5.59 -3.65
CA ARG A 41 15.57 5.68 -3.13
C ARG A 41 16.15 7.11 -3.15
N LYS A 42 15.77 7.93 -4.13
CA LYS A 42 16.20 9.34 -4.22
C LYS A 42 15.46 10.25 -3.24
N LEU A 43 14.25 9.88 -2.85
CA LEU A 43 13.40 10.64 -1.95
C LEU A 43 13.64 10.27 -0.48
N LEU A 44 14.11 9.07 -0.17
CA LEU A 44 14.38 8.64 1.22
C LEU A 44 15.34 9.56 1.98
N PRO A 45 16.44 10.09 1.41
CA PRO A 45 17.26 11.10 2.08
C PRO A 45 16.48 12.37 2.44
N VAL A 46 15.51 12.77 1.61
CA VAL A 46 14.64 13.93 1.84
C VAL A 46 13.65 13.64 2.95
N VAL A 47 13.04 12.44 2.96
CA VAL A 47 12.17 11.98 4.05
C VAL A 47 12.93 12.03 5.38
N LYS A 48 14.18 11.54 5.39
CA LYS A 48 15.05 11.60 6.56
C LYS A 48 15.31 13.02 7.04
N GLN A 49 15.46 13.96 6.11
CA GLN A 49 15.61 15.38 6.45
C GLN A 49 14.30 15.95 7.01
N ILE A 50 13.15 15.65 6.40
CA ILE A 50 11.83 16.10 6.87
C ILE A 50 11.57 15.62 8.30
N LYS A 51 11.87 14.35 8.61
CA LYS A 51 11.71 13.79 9.96
C LYS A 51 12.65 14.41 11.01
N LYS A 52 13.77 14.99 10.59
CA LYS A 52 14.68 15.72 11.49
C LYS A 52 14.22 17.15 11.77
N GLU A 53 13.48 17.73 10.84
CA GLU A 53 13.11 19.15 10.87
C GLU A 53 11.65 19.40 11.27
N THR A 54 10.82 18.36 11.26
CA THR A 54 9.38 18.44 11.50
C THR A 54 8.88 17.22 12.27
N ASP A 55 7.73 17.35 12.94
CA ASP A 55 7.03 16.25 13.61
C ASP A 55 6.02 15.54 12.69
N LEU A 56 6.12 15.74 11.37
CA LEU A 56 5.18 15.16 10.42
C LEU A 56 5.25 13.62 10.45
N VAL A 57 4.07 12.99 10.50
CA VAL A 57 3.91 11.55 10.25
C VAL A 57 4.08 11.28 8.76
N VAL A 58 4.93 10.33 8.41
CA VAL A 58 5.22 9.91 7.04
C VAL A 58 4.59 8.56 6.78
N LYS A 59 3.54 8.55 5.96
CA LYS A 59 2.94 7.34 5.40
C LYS A 59 3.48 7.12 3.99
N LEU A 60 3.86 5.90 3.64
CA LEU A 60 4.42 5.53 2.34
C LEU A 60 3.62 4.39 1.72
N HIS A 61 3.15 4.54 0.48
CA HIS A 61 2.84 3.38 -0.37
C HIS A 61 4.13 2.88 -0.98
N THR A 62 4.58 1.70 -0.56
CA THR A 62 5.96 1.26 -0.79
C THR A 62 6.19 0.71 -2.20
N GLY A 63 5.17 0.12 -2.82
CA GLY A 63 5.38 -0.86 -3.88
C GLY A 63 6.04 -2.13 -3.34
N LEU A 64 6.68 -2.89 -4.23
CA LEU A 64 7.47 -4.06 -3.85
C LEU A 64 8.85 -3.64 -3.35
N VAL A 65 9.30 -4.25 -2.25
CA VAL A 65 10.46 -3.80 -1.48
C VAL A 65 11.42 -4.97 -1.24
N ASP A 66 12.66 -4.79 -1.70
CA ASP A 66 13.77 -5.66 -1.33
C ASP A 66 14.30 -5.34 0.08
N LYS A 67 15.11 -6.24 0.63
CA LYS A 67 15.66 -6.10 2.00
C LYS A 67 16.38 -4.77 2.22
N GLU A 68 17.25 -4.36 1.29
CA GLU A 68 18.03 -3.11 1.41
C GLU A 68 17.11 -1.89 1.42
N LEU A 69 16.10 -1.88 0.54
CA LEU A 69 15.13 -0.80 0.48
C LEU A 69 14.25 -0.73 1.74
N ALA A 70 13.90 -1.87 2.34
CA ALA A 70 13.17 -1.90 3.62
C ALA A 70 13.99 -1.24 4.74
N GLU A 71 15.27 -1.58 4.85
CA GLU A 71 16.20 -0.97 5.80
C GLU A 71 16.37 0.53 5.55
N ASP A 72 16.47 0.95 4.29
CA ASP A 72 16.54 2.37 3.91
C ASP A 72 15.25 3.13 4.27
N ILE A 73 14.07 2.53 4.07
CA ILE A 73 12.76 3.09 4.43
C ILE A 73 12.68 3.36 5.94
N VAL A 74 13.05 2.37 6.75
CA VAL A 74 13.05 2.51 8.22
C VAL A 74 14.10 3.53 8.66
N SER A 75 15.31 3.49 8.09
CA SER A 75 16.40 4.43 8.39
C SER A 75 16.09 5.88 7.99
N ALA A 76 15.20 6.07 7.02
CA ALA A 76 14.68 7.38 6.65
C ALA A 76 13.64 7.92 7.65
N GLY A 77 13.13 7.08 8.55
CA GLY A 77 12.12 7.47 9.53
C GLY A 77 10.70 7.51 8.97
N VAL A 78 10.41 6.69 7.94
CA VAL A 78 9.01 6.43 7.55
C VAL A 78 8.29 5.83 8.76
N ASP A 79 7.08 6.31 9.04
CA ASP A 79 6.30 5.85 10.20
C ASP A 79 5.37 4.71 9.79
N ILE A 80 4.73 4.79 8.62
CA ILE A 80 3.70 3.83 8.20
C ILE A 80 3.98 3.33 6.77
N ALA A 81 4.13 2.02 6.61
CA ALA A 81 4.22 1.36 5.31
C ALA A 81 2.86 0.82 4.90
N SER A 82 2.35 1.28 3.76
CA SER A 82 1.15 0.77 3.12
C SER A 82 1.52 -0.11 1.93
N VAL A 83 1.10 -1.37 2.01
CA VAL A 83 1.48 -2.40 1.06
C VAL A 83 0.22 -2.99 0.45
N GLU A 84 -0.04 -2.74 -0.82
CA GLU A 84 -1.03 -3.49 -1.58
C GLU A 84 -0.58 -4.96 -1.68
N VAL A 85 -1.45 -5.92 -1.34
CA VAL A 85 -1.16 -7.36 -1.41
C VAL A 85 -2.17 -8.03 -2.35
N VAL A 86 -1.66 -8.77 -3.32
CA VAL A 86 -2.47 -9.51 -4.29
C VAL A 86 -2.13 -10.98 -4.23
N GLY A 87 -3.13 -11.83 -3.94
CA GLY A 87 -2.95 -13.26 -3.74
C GLY A 87 -3.23 -14.10 -4.99
N SER A 88 -3.03 -13.55 -6.19
CA SER A 88 -3.22 -14.28 -7.45
C SER A 88 -2.20 -13.81 -8.50
N ASN A 89 -1.32 -14.71 -8.92
CA ASN A 89 -0.35 -14.47 -10.00
C ASN A 89 -1.05 -14.06 -11.31
N GLU A 90 -2.21 -14.64 -11.59
CA GLU A 90 -3.01 -14.29 -12.77
C GLU A 90 -3.55 -12.87 -12.67
N THR A 91 -4.04 -12.47 -11.50
CA THR A 91 -4.47 -11.07 -11.27
C THR A 91 -3.31 -10.10 -11.39
N ILE A 92 -2.14 -10.43 -10.85
CA ILE A 92 -0.94 -9.59 -10.97
C ILE A 92 -0.57 -9.40 -12.44
N GLN A 93 -0.55 -10.49 -13.22
CA GLN A 93 -0.18 -10.46 -14.63
C GLN A 93 -1.22 -9.72 -15.49
N GLU A 94 -2.51 -9.95 -15.30
CA GLU A 94 -3.55 -9.40 -16.17
C GLU A 94 -3.92 -7.95 -15.84
N ILE A 95 -3.81 -7.55 -14.57
CA ILE A 95 -4.21 -6.22 -14.12
C ILE A 95 -3.04 -5.23 -14.13
N PHE A 96 -1.88 -5.65 -13.63
CA PHE A 96 -0.72 -4.77 -13.52
C PHE A 96 0.33 -5.02 -14.60
N ASP A 97 0.37 -6.23 -15.17
CA ASP A 97 1.42 -6.67 -16.09
C ASP A 97 2.82 -6.41 -15.48
N PHE A 98 2.96 -6.83 -14.21
CA PHE A 98 4.21 -6.80 -13.46
C PHE A 98 4.95 -8.14 -13.58
N ASN A 99 6.28 -8.07 -13.55
CA ASN A 99 7.17 -9.21 -13.38
C ASN A 99 7.24 -9.62 -11.90
N ALA A 100 6.08 -9.88 -11.29
CA ALA A 100 5.96 -10.18 -9.87
C ALA A 100 5.01 -11.36 -9.65
N THR A 101 5.16 -12.01 -8.50
CA THR A 101 4.29 -13.09 -8.04
C THR A 101 3.73 -12.74 -6.67
N VAL A 102 2.80 -13.56 -6.18
CA VAL A 102 2.34 -13.50 -4.79
C VAL A 102 3.52 -13.52 -3.81
N ASP A 103 4.56 -14.30 -4.10
CA ASP A 103 5.77 -14.37 -3.26
C ASP A 103 6.49 -13.03 -3.19
N SER A 104 6.46 -12.22 -4.25
CA SER A 104 7.06 -10.87 -4.20
C SER A 104 6.38 -9.95 -3.18
N TYR A 105 5.07 -10.12 -2.96
CA TYR A 105 4.34 -9.42 -1.91
C TYR A 105 4.66 -10.01 -0.52
N ALA A 106 4.77 -11.33 -0.41
CA ALA A 106 5.20 -12.00 0.83
C ALA A 106 6.60 -11.52 1.27
N ASP A 107 7.56 -11.50 0.34
CA ASP A 107 8.92 -11.02 0.56
C ASP A 107 8.91 -9.54 0.99
N THR A 108 8.07 -8.71 0.37
CA THR A 108 7.92 -7.29 0.74
C THR A 108 7.47 -7.14 2.20
N LEU A 109 6.45 -7.89 2.61
CA LEU A 109 5.97 -7.88 4.00
C LEU A 109 7.05 -8.37 4.97
N GLN A 110 7.70 -9.48 4.64
CA GLN A 110 8.76 -10.06 5.46
C GLN A 110 9.96 -9.11 5.60
N ASN A 111 10.37 -8.45 4.52
CA ASN A 111 11.48 -7.50 4.53
C ASN A 111 11.17 -6.28 5.41
N LEU A 112 9.95 -5.73 5.33
CA LEU A 112 9.52 -4.61 6.16
C LEU A 112 9.43 -5.00 7.64
N GLU A 113 8.85 -6.15 7.94
CA GLU A 113 8.78 -6.70 9.31
C GLU A 113 10.19 -6.91 9.88
N ALA A 114 11.08 -7.57 9.13
CA ALA A 114 12.45 -7.83 9.56
C ALA A 114 13.30 -6.56 9.71
N ALA A 115 13.03 -5.52 8.92
CA ALA A 115 13.67 -4.21 9.06
C ALA A 115 13.17 -3.43 10.29
N GLY A 116 12.13 -3.91 10.97
CA GLY A 116 11.55 -3.25 12.14
C GLY A 116 10.66 -2.07 11.78
N MET A 117 9.92 -2.16 10.67
CA MET A 117 8.99 -1.12 10.24
C MET A 117 7.93 -0.85 11.34
N PRO A 118 7.80 0.40 11.87
CA PRO A 118 6.94 0.66 13.02
C PRO A 118 5.47 0.30 12.84
N TYR A 119 4.89 0.62 11.68
CA TYR A 119 3.51 0.29 11.35
C TYR A 119 3.42 -0.26 9.92
N ILE A 120 3.01 -1.52 9.80
CA ILE A 120 2.71 -2.15 8.51
C ILE A 120 1.19 -2.20 8.35
N VAL A 121 0.70 -1.62 7.25
CA VAL A 121 -0.73 -1.49 6.94
C VAL A 121 -0.99 -2.12 5.56
N PRO A 122 -1.20 -3.45 5.49
CA PRO A 122 -1.51 -4.12 4.25
C PRO A 122 -2.88 -3.69 3.70
N HIS A 123 -2.98 -3.62 2.37
CA HIS A 123 -4.19 -3.29 1.64
C HIS A 123 -4.58 -4.45 0.73
N VAL A 124 -5.82 -4.93 0.82
CA VAL A 124 -6.37 -5.93 -0.10
C VAL A 124 -7.51 -5.30 -0.89
N CYS A 125 -7.43 -5.37 -2.22
CA CYS A 125 -8.47 -4.85 -3.12
C CYS A 125 -9.46 -5.96 -3.47
N ILE A 126 -10.69 -5.82 -3.01
CA ILE A 126 -11.79 -6.75 -3.26
C ILE A 126 -12.31 -6.55 -4.67
N GLY A 127 -12.33 -7.61 -5.48
CA GLY A 127 -12.82 -7.59 -6.85
C GLY A 127 -11.80 -7.00 -7.84
N LEU A 128 -10.50 -6.98 -7.49
CA LEU A 128 -9.47 -6.41 -8.36
C LEU A 128 -9.44 -7.10 -9.74
N HIS A 129 -9.72 -8.40 -9.76
CA HIS A 129 -9.75 -9.19 -10.98
C HIS A 129 -11.09 -9.03 -11.70
N TYR A 130 -11.21 -7.94 -12.48
CA TYR A 130 -12.37 -7.64 -13.31
C TYR A 130 -13.72 -7.54 -12.55
N GLY A 131 -13.69 -7.28 -11.24
CA GLY A 131 -14.87 -7.22 -10.38
C GLY A 131 -15.16 -8.51 -9.61
N GLU A 132 -14.43 -9.59 -9.88
CA GLU A 132 -14.63 -10.92 -9.29
C GLU A 132 -13.59 -11.20 -8.19
N LEU A 133 -13.96 -12.01 -7.21
CA LEU A 133 -13.03 -12.48 -6.20
C LEU A 133 -12.01 -13.43 -6.82
N LYS A 134 -10.74 -13.04 -6.80
CA LYS A 134 -9.62 -13.87 -7.22
C LYS A 134 -8.33 -13.50 -6.47
N GLY A 135 -8.07 -14.26 -5.41
CA GLY A 135 -6.84 -14.18 -4.63
C GLY A 135 -6.94 -13.36 -3.35
N GLU A 136 -8.07 -12.71 -3.05
CA GLU A 136 -8.26 -11.94 -1.81
C GLU A 136 -8.06 -12.81 -0.57
N PHE A 137 -8.64 -14.02 -0.54
CA PHE A 137 -8.46 -14.94 0.59
C PHE A 137 -7.00 -15.36 0.75
N HIS A 138 -6.32 -15.64 -0.34
CA HIS A 138 -4.90 -15.98 -0.30
C HIS A 138 -4.03 -14.78 0.10
N ALA A 139 -4.39 -13.56 -0.31
CA ALA A 139 -3.73 -12.34 0.15
C ALA A 139 -3.82 -12.19 1.67
N LEU A 140 -4.98 -12.48 2.27
CA LEU A 140 -5.15 -12.47 3.72
C LEU A 140 -4.28 -13.54 4.42
N GLU A 141 -4.16 -14.73 3.84
CA GLU A 141 -3.27 -15.78 4.34
C GLU A 141 -1.79 -15.36 4.26
N VAL A 142 -1.37 -14.76 3.14
CA VAL A 142 -0.02 -14.21 2.96
C VAL A 142 0.25 -13.16 4.04
N ILE A 143 -0.65 -12.19 4.23
CA ILE A 143 -0.48 -11.16 5.26
C ILE A 143 -0.29 -11.80 6.65
N LYS A 144 -1.13 -12.77 7.00
CA LYS A 144 -1.08 -13.46 8.30
C LYS A 144 0.24 -14.20 8.53
N ASN A 145 0.85 -14.73 7.48
CA ASN A 145 2.05 -15.54 7.58
C ASN A 145 3.35 -14.73 7.59
N PHE A 146 3.34 -13.50 7.06
CA PHE A 146 4.58 -12.76 6.77
C PHE A 146 4.73 -11.41 7.50
N CYS A 147 3.70 -10.90 8.18
CA CYS A 147 3.81 -9.71 9.02
C CYS A 147 2.78 -9.70 10.16
N ASP A 148 3.00 -8.87 11.18
CA ASP A 148 1.97 -8.53 12.17
C ASP A 148 1.32 -7.18 11.82
N PRO A 149 0.18 -7.15 11.09
CA PRO A 149 -0.37 -5.90 10.61
C PRO A 149 -0.87 -5.03 11.78
N SER A 150 -0.56 -3.74 11.73
CA SER A 150 -1.10 -2.75 12.68
C SER A 150 -2.55 -2.40 12.38
N LEU A 151 -2.91 -2.46 11.10
CA LEU A 151 -4.26 -2.24 10.56
C LEU A 151 -4.35 -2.97 9.23
N LEU A 152 -5.42 -3.74 9.02
CA LEU A 152 -5.72 -4.30 7.71
C LEU A 152 -6.71 -3.37 6.99
N VAL A 153 -6.37 -2.94 5.78
CA VAL A 153 -7.25 -2.10 4.97
C VAL A 153 -7.83 -2.93 3.83
N LEU A 154 -9.15 -2.96 3.75
CA LEU A 154 -9.86 -3.50 2.60
C LEU A 154 -10.32 -2.35 1.73
N ILE A 155 -10.00 -2.39 0.45
CA ILE A 155 -10.54 -1.46 -0.55
C ILE A 155 -11.40 -2.23 -1.54
N ILE A 156 -12.29 -1.53 -2.22
CA ILE A 156 -13.22 -2.14 -3.18
C ILE A 156 -12.80 -1.67 -4.56
N PHE A 157 -12.69 -2.61 -5.50
CA PHE A 157 -12.44 -2.28 -6.89
C PHE A 157 -13.48 -1.29 -7.40
N ARG A 158 -12.97 -0.25 -8.08
CA ARG A 158 -13.80 0.78 -8.70
C ARG A 158 -13.37 0.94 -10.16
N PRO A 159 -14.27 0.69 -11.12
CA PRO A 159 -14.00 0.96 -12.52
C PRO A 159 -13.52 2.39 -12.72
N THR A 160 -12.38 2.53 -13.40
CA THR A 160 -11.71 3.82 -13.55
C THR A 160 -11.72 4.21 -15.01
N LYS A 161 -12.25 5.41 -15.28
CA LYS A 161 -12.38 5.96 -16.63
C LYS A 161 -11.03 6.02 -17.34
N GLY A 162 -10.98 5.56 -18.59
CA GLY A 162 -9.78 5.54 -19.41
C GLY A 162 -8.85 4.34 -19.15
N THR A 163 -9.27 3.37 -18.35
CA THR A 163 -8.55 2.11 -18.14
C THR A 163 -9.23 0.96 -18.86
N ILE A 164 -8.51 -0.15 -19.08
CA ILE A 164 -9.08 -1.38 -19.64
C ILE A 164 -10.21 -1.97 -18.76
N LEU A 165 -10.27 -1.56 -17.49
CA LEU A 165 -11.26 -2.01 -16.51
C LEU A 165 -12.43 -1.04 -16.34
N GLU A 166 -12.55 -0.01 -17.18
CA GLU A 166 -13.60 1.02 -17.05
C GLU A 166 -15.03 0.45 -17.07
N GLN A 167 -15.24 -0.66 -17.78
CA GLN A 167 -16.56 -1.27 -17.96
C GLN A 167 -16.76 -2.53 -17.10
N CYS A 168 -15.82 -2.84 -16.21
CA CYS A 168 -15.95 -3.95 -15.29
C CYS A 168 -17.03 -3.65 -14.24
N LYS A 169 -17.60 -4.72 -13.66
CA LYS A 169 -18.53 -4.57 -12.55
C LYS A 169 -17.75 -4.33 -11.25
N ILE A 170 -18.39 -3.71 -10.27
CA ILE A 170 -17.92 -3.75 -8.89
C ILE A 170 -18.30 -5.10 -8.27
N PRO A 171 -17.54 -5.61 -7.30
CA PRO A 171 -17.94 -6.81 -6.55
C PRO A 171 -19.27 -6.58 -5.84
N SER A 172 -20.01 -7.67 -5.61
CA SER A 172 -21.29 -7.59 -4.90
C SER A 172 -21.11 -7.26 -3.42
N ALA A 173 -22.18 -6.81 -2.76
CA ALA A 173 -22.14 -6.61 -1.31
C ALA A 173 -21.84 -7.91 -0.54
N ASP A 174 -22.30 -9.06 -1.06
CA ASP A 174 -22.04 -10.38 -0.50
C ASP A 174 -20.57 -10.78 -0.63
N ASP A 175 -19.94 -10.47 -1.78
CA ASP A 175 -18.49 -10.68 -1.96
C ASP A 175 -17.68 -9.86 -0.96
N VAL A 176 -18.04 -8.57 -0.80
CA VAL A 176 -17.40 -7.69 0.18
C VAL A 176 -17.59 -8.21 1.59
N SER A 177 -18.82 -8.62 1.97
CA SER A 177 -19.10 -9.19 3.30
C SER A 177 -18.26 -10.43 3.56
N THR A 178 -18.17 -11.33 2.57
CA THR A 178 -17.42 -12.59 2.68
C THR A 178 -15.94 -12.34 2.93
N VAL A 179 -15.32 -11.38 2.24
CA VAL A 179 -13.91 -11.04 2.46
C VAL A 179 -13.69 -10.35 3.81
N VAL A 180 -14.61 -9.46 4.22
CA VAL A 180 -14.55 -8.80 5.54
C VAL A 180 -14.66 -9.82 6.68
N GLU A 181 -15.59 -10.77 6.58
CA GLU A 181 -15.76 -11.85 7.55
C GLU A 181 -14.50 -12.70 7.65
N LYS A 182 -13.91 -13.09 6.51
CA LYS A 182 -12.67 -13.86 6.50
C LYS A 182 -11.50 -13.08 7.09
N ALA A 183 -11.41 -11.78 6.82
CA ALA A 183 -10.41 -10.91 7.43
C ALA A 183 -10.57 -10.86 8.96
N LYS A 184 -11.79 -10.72 9.49
CA LYS A 184 -12.04 -10.72 10.93
C LYS A 184 -11.79 -12.09 11.58
N GLU A 185 -12.04 -13.19 10.88
CA GLU A 185 -11.71 -14.54 11.35
C GLU A 185 -10.18 -14.74 11.47
N LEU A 186 -9.42 -14.26 10.48
CA LEU A 186 -7.97 -14.42 10.46
C LEU A 186 -7.23 -13.44 11.39
N PHE A 187 -7.80 -12.26 11.63
CA PHE A 187 -7.22 -11.18 12.43
C PHE A 187 -8.19 -10.70 13.51
N PRO A 188 -8.57 -11.54 14.49
CA PRO A 188 -9.60 -11.22 15.48
C PRO A 188 -9.23 -10.04 16.38
N ASP A 189 -7.95 -9.88 16.69
CA ASP A 189 -7.43 -8.84 17.58
C ASP A 189 -6.92 -7.59 16.83
N LYS A 190 -7.13 -7.52 15.51
CA LYS A 190 -6.68 -6.40 14.69
C LYS A 190 -7.86 -5.56 14.18
N ASP A 191 -7.60 -4.27 14.04
CA ASP A 191 -8.50 -3.39 13.34
C ASP A 191 -8.53 -3.73 11.85
N VAL A 192 -9.74 -3.77 11.30
CA VAL A 192 -9.99 -3.95 9.87
C VAL A 192 -10.81 -2.75 9.42
N SER A 193 -10.27 -1.99 8.48
CA SER A 193 -10.89 -0.78 7.96
C SER A 193 -11.33 -0.97 6.51
N LEU A 194 -12.51 -0.48 6.18
CA LEU A 194 -12.96 -0.37 4.80
C LEU A 194 -12.59 1.02 4.27
N GLY A 195 -11.64 1.05 3.33
CA GLY A 195 -10.95 2.25 2.88
C GLY A 195 -11.84 3.32 2.23
N CYS A 196 -11.22 4.45 1.86
CA CYS A 196 -11.94 5.65 1.43
C CYS A 196 -12.52 5.56 0.00
N ILE A 197 -11.97 4.68 -0.85
CA ILE A 197 -12.40 4.52 -2.25
C ILE A 197 -13.55 3.51 -2.33
N ARG A 198 -14.65 3.81 -1.63
CA ARG A 198 -15.87 3.00 -1.68
C ARG A 198 -16.74 3.43 -2.86
N PRO A 199 -17.15 2.50 -3.76
CA PRO A 199 -18.20 2.78 -4.73
C PRO A 199 -19.46 3.28 -4.02
N ARG A 200 -20.10 4.32 -4.55
CA ARG A 200 -21.34 4.88 -4.01
C ARG A 200 -22.50 4.40 -4.86
N ALA A 201 -22.83 3.11 -4.70
CA ALA A 201 -23.78 2.35 -5.52
C ALA A 201 -23.39 2.24 -7.00
#